data_AF-A0A257R3Z0-F1
#
_entry.id   AF-A0A257R3Z0-F1
#
_cell.length_a   1.000
_cell.length_b   1.000
_cell.length_c   1.000
_cell.angle_alpha   90.00
_cell.angle_beta   90.00
_cell.angle_gamma   90.00
#
_symmetry.space_group_name_H-M   'P 1'
#
loop_
_entity.id
_entity.type
_entity.pdbx_description
1 polymer ?
#
loop_
_entity_poly.entity_id
_entity_poly.type
_entity_poly.pdbx_seq_one_letter_code
_entity_poly.pdbx_strand_id
1 'polypeptide(L)'
;MHLGGFAAWNGLLLALLVAGCRDAVLCRRQFSVMIPAMVLTLTSGWGLAFAELGPPRNWSWTVNAMQSLGIVMAVVTLVLRFGLLPLLEEAITANDAEATTTGWSRINRLIAANLILASIILVISVTGQ
;
A
#
# COMPACT_ATOMS: atom_id res chain seq x y z
N MET A 1 12.42 5.87 -8.59
CA MET A 1 11.50 4.80 -8.12
C MET A 1 11.48 3.68 -9.14
N HIS A 2 11.65 2.41 -8.74
CA HIS A 2 11.51 1.30 -9.68
C HIS A 2 10.02 1.11 -10.02
N LEU A 3 9.60 1.65 -11.17
CA LEU A 3 8.19 1.68 -11.62
C LEU A 3 7.53 0.30 -11.56
N GLY A 4 8.30 -0.78 -11.82
CA GLY A 4 7.78 -2.15 -11.74
C GLY A 4 7.34 -2.59 -10.34
N GLY A 5 8.07 -2.20 -9.29
CA GLY A 5 7.71 -2.56 -7.90
C GLY A 5 6.48 -1.78 -7.44
N PHE A 6 6.46 -0.48 -7.76
CA PHE A 6 5.32 0.39 -7.49
C PHE A 6 4.06 -0.06 -8.24
N ALA A 7 4.18 -0.42 -9.51
CA ALA A 7 3.07 -0.96 -10.30
C ALA A 7 2.58 -2.31 -9.76
N ALA A 8 3.48 -3.19 -9.33
CA ALA A 8 3.10 -4.48 -8.73
C ALA A 8 2.35 -4.29 -7.40
N TRP A 9 2.84 -3.42 -6.52
CA TRP A 9 2.19 -3.12 -5.25
C TRP A 9 0.81 -2.46 -5.46
N ASN A 10 0.73 -1.45 -6.33
CA ASN A 10 -0.55 -0.81 -6.64
C ASN A 10 -1.52 -1.74 -7.36
N GLY A 11 -1.03 -2.58 -8.27
CA GLY A 11 -1.83 -3.61 -8.92
C GLY A 11 -2.44 -4.60 -7.92
N LEU A 12 -1.68 -4.99 -6.89
CA LEU A 12 -2.19 -5.85 -5.81
C LEU A 12 -3.26 -5.17 -4.95
N LEU A 13 -3.12 -3.86 -4.67
CA LEU A 13 -4.14 -3.06 -3.98
C LEU A 13 -5.41 -2.92 -4.82
N LEU A 14 -5.25 -2.67 -6.12
CA LEU A 14 -6.36 -2.51 -7.05
C LEU A 14 -7.10 -3.84 -7.26
N ALA A 15 -6.37 -4.95 -7.33
CA ALA A 15 -6.94 -6.29 -7.35
C ALA A 15 -7.74 -6.58 -6.07
N LEU A 16 -7.25 -6.18 -4.89
CA LEU A 16 -8.01 -6.30 -3.64
C LEU A 16 -9.29 -5.45 -3.66
N LEU A 17 -9.22 -4.23 -4.18
CA LEU A 17 -10.38 -3.33 -4.26
C LEU A 17 -11.45 -3.85 -5.23
N VAL A 18 -11.04 -4.39 -6.39
CA VAL A 18 -11.94 -4.84 -7.46
C VAL A 18 -12.49 -6.24 -7.20
N ALA A 19 -11.63 -7.21 -6.85
CA ALA A 19 -12.08 -8.57 -6.58
C ALA A 19 -12.88 -8.64 -5.27
N GLY A 20 -12.57 -7.74 -4.33
CA GLY A 20 -12.97 -7.89 -2.94
C GLY A 20 -12.30 -9.12 -2.33
N CYS A 21 -12.21 -9.16 -1.01
CA CYS A 21 -11.71 -10.35 -0.34
C CYS A 21 -12.87 -11.25 0.04
N ARG A 22 -13.26 -12.07 -0.93
CA ARG A 22 -14.32 -13.06 -0.76
C ARG A 22 -13.96 -14.13 0.26
N ASP A 23 -12.66 -14.45 0.37
CA ASP A 23 -12.13 -15.42 1.33
C ASP A 23 -10.98 -14.82 2.15
N ALA A 24 -11.01 -15.02 3.47
CA ALA A 24 -9.95 -14.59 4.39
C ALA A 24 -8.57 -15.18 4.00
N VAL A 25 -8.55 -16.42 3.50
CA VAL A 25 -7.33 -17.11 3.05
C VAL A 25 -6.70 -16.44 1.84
N LEU A 26 -7.51 -16.08 0.83
CA LEU A 26 -7.04 -15.35 -0.36
C LEU A 26 -6.49 -13.99 0.04
N CYS A 27 -7.20 -13.31 0.95
CA CYS A 27 -6.77 -12.04 1.52
C CYS A 27 -5.40 -12.15 2.17
N ARG A 28 -5.25 -13.08 3.10
CA ARG A 28 -4.02 -13.29 3.85
C ARG A 28 -2.86 -13.66 2.93
N ARG A 29 -3.10 -14.45 1.88
CA ARG A 29 -2.10 -14.78 0.85
C ARG A 29 -1.69 -13.54 0.07
N GLN A 30 -2.64 -12.73 -0.38
CA GLN A 30 -2.37 -11.51 -1.14
C GLN A 30 -1.59 -10.48 -0.32
N PHE A 31 -1.96 -10.27 0.94
CA PHE A 31 -1.19 -9.43 1.85
C PHE A 31 0.23 -9.98 2.10
N SER A 32 0.40 -11.31 2.17
CA SER A 32 1.73 -11.92 2.36
C SER A 32 2.66 -11.72 1.17
N VAL A 33 2.11 -11.55 -0.05
CA VAL A 33 2.89 -11.17 -1.25
C VAL A 33 3.06 -9.65 -1.34
N MET A 34 2.09 -8.88 -0.85
CA MET A 34 2.14 -7.42 -0.88
C MET A 34 3.21 -6.82 0.03
N ILE A 35 3.45 -7.40 1.22
CA ILE A 35 4.49 -6.93 2.15
C ILE A 35 5.89 -6.95 1.51
N PRO A 36 6.39 -8.08 0.95
CA PRO A 36 7.71 -8.07 0.31
C PRO A 36 7.75 -7.18 -0.92
N ALA A 37 6.67 -7.07 -1.70
CA ALA A 37 6.60 -6.15 -2.84
C ALA A 37 6.72 -4.67 -2.39
N MET A 38 6.04 -4.30 -1.31
CA MET A 38 6.14 -2.99 -0.67
C MET A 38 7.58 -2.71 -0.20
N VAL A 39 8.18 -3.64 0.54
CA VAL A 39 9.55 -3.51 1.06
C VAL A 39 10.54 -3.36 -0.10
N LEU A 40 10.47 -4.22 -1.12
CA LEU A 40 11.32 -4.13 -2.32
C LEU A 40 11.16 -2.79 -3.03
N THR A 41 9.94 -2.26 -3.11
CA THR A 41 9.68 -0.97 -3.77
C THR A 41 10.28 0.20 -2.99
N LEU A 42 10.15 0.18 -1.66
CA LEU A 42 10.73 1.20 -0.78
C LEU A 42 12.26 1.15 -0.80
N THR A 43 12.84 -0.04 -0.62
CA THR A 43 14.29 -0.20 -0.59
C THR A 43 14.92 0.13 -1.94
N SER A 44 14.30 -0.28 -3.05
CA SER A 44 14.77 0.10 -4.39
C SER A 44 14.59 1.60 -4.67
N GLY A 45 13.49 2.20 -4.21
CA GLY A 45 13.24 3.63 -4.31
C GLY A 45 14.29 4.45 -3.57
N TRP A 46 14.58 4.09 -2.31
CA TRP A 46 15.61 4.72 -1.49
C TRP A 46 17.02 4.47 -2.03
N GLY A 47 17.31 3.23 -2.46
CA GLY A 47 18.61 2.85 -3.01
C GLY A 47 18.96 3.64 -4.27
N LEU A 48 18.02 3.78 -5.20
CA LEU A 48 18.21 4.60 -6.41
C LEU A 48 18.39 6.08 -6.07
N ALA A 49 17.55 6.65 -5.19
CA ALA A 49 17.68 8.04 -4.79
C ALA A 49 19.04 8.32 -4.13
N PHE A 50 19.52 7.40 -3.30
CA PHE A 50 20.83 7.51 -2.65
C PHE A 50 21.99 7.33 -3.63
N ALA A 51 21.86 6.44 -4.62
CA ALA A 51 22.89 6.21 -5.63
C ALA A 51 23.01 7.37 -6.63
N GLU A 52 21.89 7.97 -7.06
CA GLU A 52 21.88 9.04 -8.06
C GLU A 52 22.11 10.43 -7.45
N LEU A 53 21.51 10.72 -6.30
CA LEU A 53 21.50 12.06 -5.69
C LEU A 53 22.41 12.16 -4.47
N GLY A 54 23.00 11.04 -4.01
CA GLY A 54 23.82 10.99 -2.81
C GLY A 54 22.99 11.13 -1.53
N PRO A 55 23.58 11.64 -0.42
CA PRO A 55 22.89 11.69 0.87
C PRO A 55 21.65 12.60 0.83
N PRO A 56 20.64 12.36 1.71
CA PRO A 56 19.31 13.00 1.66
C PRO A 56 19.32 14.53 1.73
N ARG A 57 20.44 15.13 2.17
CA ARG A 57 20.63 16.58 2.21
C ARG A 57 20.55 17.23 0.82
N ASN A 58 20.84 16.48 -0.23
CA ASN A 58 20.86 16.96 -1.61
C ASN A 58 19.57 16.61 -2.39
N TRP A 59 18.61 15.96 -1.74
CA TRP A 59 17.41 15.51 -2.43
C TRP A 59 16.46 16.67 -2.69
N SER A 60 15.90 16.72 -3.90
CA SER A 60 14.85 17.68 -4.22
C SER A 60 13.63 17.46 -3.33
N TRP A 61 12.84 18.51 -3.14
CA TRP A 61 11.56 18.42 -2.41
C TRP A 61 10.68 17.30 -2.95
N THR A 62 10.66 17.13 -4.27
CA THR A 62 9.92 16.08 -4.98
C THR A 62 10.30 14.68 -4.52
N VAL A 63 11.61 14.38 -4.42
CA VAL A 63 12.09 13.07 -3.99
C VAL A 63 11.72 12.81 -2.53
N ASN A 64 11.86 13.80 -1.65
CA ASN A 64 11.43 13.68 -0.26
C ASN A 64 9.91 13.48 -0.13
N ALA A 65 9.11 14.18 -0.92
CA ALA A 65 7.65 14.02 -0.96
C ALA A 65 7.26 12.61 -1.42
N MET A 66 7.90 12.09 -2.47
CA MET A 66 7.68 10.73 -2.96
C MET A 66 8.01 9.65 -1.92
N GLN A 67 9.16 9.78 -1.25
CA GLN A 67 9.58 8.79 -0.24
C GLN A 67 8.68 8.84 0.99
N SER A 68 8.33 10.03 1.47
CA SER A 68 7.42 10.18 2.61
C SER A 68 6.03 9.63 2.31
N LEU A 69 5.47 9.90 1.12
CA LEU A 69 4.21 9.32 0.68
C LEU A 69 4.29 7.78 0.56
N GLY A 70 5.40 7.24 0.04
CA GLY A 70 5.63 5.80 -0.01
C GLY A 70 5.64 5.15 1.40
N ILE A 71 6.22 5.83 2.39
CA ILE A 71 6.18 5.38 3.79
C ILE A 71 4.76 5.43 4.35
N VAL A 72 4.00 6.50 4.09
CA VAL A 72 2.60 6.59 4.51
C VAL A 72 1.78 5.43 3.94
N MET A 73 1.94 5.14 2.64
CA MET A 73 1.28 4.00 2.01
C MET A 73 1.66 2.67 2.67
N ALA A 74 2.93 2.52 3.06
CA ALA A 74 3.42 1.32 3.73
C ALA A 74 2.80 1.14 5.11
N VAL A 75 2.69 2.22 5.88
CA VAL A 75 2.01 2.22 7.18
C VAL A 75 0.55 1.83 7.02
N VAL A 76 -0.16 2.39 6.03
CA VAL A 76 -1.56 2.01 5.74
C VAL A 76 -1.66 0.51 5.41
N THR A 77 -0.76 -0.02 4.60
CA THR A 77 -0.70 -1.45 4.28
C THR A 77 -0.45 -2.33 5.51
N LEU A 78 0.43 -1.90 6.42
CA LEU A 78 0.68 -2.60 7.68
C LEU A 78 -0.53 -2.55 8.61
N VAL A 79 -1.20 -1.40 8.73
CA VAL A 79 -2.44 -1.25 9.51
C VAL A 79 -3.55 -2.14 8.98
N LEU A 80 -3.68 -2.24 7.65
CA LEU A 80 -4.62 -3.17 7.02
C LEU A 80 -4.30 -4.63 7.38
N ARG A 81 -3.03 -5.03 7.32
CA ARG A 81 -2.59 -6.41 7.57
C ARG A 81 -2.70 -6.83 9.04
N PHE A 82 -2.24 -5.98 9.95
CA PHE A 82 -2.11 -6.33 11.37
C PHE A 82 -3.28 -5.82 12.22
N GLY A 83 -3.99 -4.78 11.77
CA GLY A 83 -5.13 -4.23 12.50
C GLY A 83 -6.46 -4.76 11.98
N LEU A 84 -6.80 -4.49 10.72
CA LEU A 84 -8.15 -4.77 10.21
C LEU A 84 -8.37 -6.23 9.79
N LEU A 85 -7.36 -6.90 9.24
CA LEU A 85 -7.50 -8.29 8.81
C LEU A 85 -7.88 -9.26 9.95
N PRO A 86 -7.19 -9.29 11.11
CA PRO A 86 -7.57 -10.17 12.20
C PRO A 86 -8.96 -9.82 12.77
N LEU A 87 -9.32 -8.53 12.82
CA LEU A 87 -10.64 -8.08 13.26
C LEU A 87 -11.75 -8.59 12.34
N LEU A 88 -11.50 -8.61 11.03
CA LEU A 88 -12.43 -9.17 10.05
C LEU A 88 -12.50 -10.70 10.16
N GLU A 89 -11.37 -11.38 10.34
CA GLU A 89 -11.34 -12.83 10.57
C GLU A 89 -12.16 -13.21 11.82
N GLU A 90 -12.02 -12.47 12.91
CA GLU A 90 -12.80 -12.66 14.14
C GLU A 90 -14.31 -12.48 13.90
N ALA A 91 -14.71 -11.41 13.21
CA ALA A 91 -16.12 -11.16 12.85
C ALA A 91 -16.72 -12.27 11.96
N ILE A 92 -15.95 -12.79 11.01
CA ILE A 92 -16.36 -13.92 10.15
C ILE A 92 -16.52 -15.19 10.99
N THR A 93 -15.57 -15.48 11.89
CA THR A 93 -15.66 -16.67 12.75
C THR A 93 -16.81 -16.60 13.74
N ALA A 94 -17.16 -15.39 14.22
CA ALA A 94 -18.32 -15.15 15.06
C ALA A 94 -19.65 -15.18 14.30
N ASN A 95 -19.62 -15.31 12.97
CA ASN A 95 -20.78 -15.26 12.07
C ASN A 95 -21.61 -13.97 12.23
N ASP A 96 -20.94 -12.87 12.57
CA ASP A 96 -21.56 -11.55 12.73
C ASP A 96 -21.55 -10.81 11.38
N ALA A 97 -22.71 -10.80 10.73
CA ALA A 97 -22.89 -10.16 9.42
C ALA A 97 -22.70 -8.62 9.48
N GLU A 98 -23.05 -7.98 10.59
CA GLU A 98 -23.00 -6.53 10.73
C GLU A 98 -21.56 -6.05 10.99
N ALA A 99 -20.82 -6.76 11.85
CA ALA A 99 -19.40 -6.52 12.06
C ALA A 99 -18.58 -6.80 10.78
N THR A 100 -18.93 -7.84 10.03
CA THR A 100 -18.23 -8.21 8.78
C THR A 100 -18.41 -7.16 7.69
N THR A 101 -19.62 -6.66 7.47
CA THR A 101 -19.89 -5.60 6.48
C THR A 101 -19.22 -4.27 6.86
N THR A 102 -19.22 -3.93 8.14
CA THR A 102 -18.54 -2.73 8.66
C THR A 102 -17.02 -2.85 8.47
N GLY A 103 -16.43 -4.00 8.82
CA GLY A 103 -15.02 -4.30 8.60
C GLY A 103 -14.62 -4.15 7.13
N TRP A 104 -15.45 -4.68 6.23
CA TRP A 104 -15.26 -4.54 4.78
C TRP A 104 -15.24 -3.09 4.29
N SER A 105 -16.22 -2.29 4.74
CA SER A 105 -16.29 -0.89 4.33
C SER A 105 -15.05 -0.10 4.76
N ARG A 106 -14.48 -0.40 5.93
CA ARG A 106 -13.27 0.24 6.46
C ARG A 106 -12.03 -0.17 5.65
N ILE A 107 -11.89 -1.46 5.33
CA ILE A 107 -10.79 -1.96 4.49
C ILE A 107 -10.84 -1.30 3.12
N ASN A 108 -12.01 -1.27 2.47
CA ASN A 108 -12.16 -0.66 1.15
C ASN A 108 -11.84 0.84 1.15
N ARG A 109 -12.27 1.58 2.18
CA ARG A 109 -11.93 3.01 2.32
C ARG A 109 -10.42 3.23 2.45
N LEU A 110 -9.73 2.42 3.24
CA LEU A 110 -8.28 2.52 3.42
C LEU A 110 -7.52 2.13 2.14
N ILE A 111 -7.94 1.08 1.44
CA ILE A 111 -7.35 0.69 0.15
C ILE A 111 -7.56 1.81 -0.89
N ALA A 112 -8.76 2.37 -0.97
CA ALA A 112 -9.07 3.48 -1.87
C ALA A 112 -8.23 4.73 -1.53
N ALA A 113 -8.09 5.09 -0.25
CA ALA A 113 -7.20 6.17 0.17
C ALA A 113 -5.75 5.90 -0.23
N ASN A 114 -5.28 4.65 -0.12
CA ASN A 114 -3.93 4.26 -0.52
C ASN A 114 -3.71 4.41 -2.03
N LEU A 115 -4.70 4.06 -2.86
CA LEU A 115 -4.65 4.25 -4.31
C LEU A 115 -4.71 5.73 -4.72
N ILE A 116 -5.42 6.58 -3.96
CA ILE A 116 -5.39 8.02 -4.15
C ILE A 116 -3.99 8.56 -3.87
N LEU A 117 -3.35 8.14 -2.77
CA LEU A 117 -1.96 8.50 -2.48
C LEU A 117 -1.01 8.06 -3.59
N ALA A 118 -1.18 6.84 -4.11
CA ALA A 118 -0.40 6.36 -5.24
C ALA A 118 -0.56 7.23 -6.49
N SER A 119 -1.80 7.67 -6.76
CA SER A 119 -2.09 8.56 -7.88
C SER A 119 -1.43 9.93 -7.70
N ILE A 120 -1.42 10.46 -6.47
CA ILE A 120 -0.71 11.71 -6.14
C ILE A 120 0.79 11.56 -6.38
N ILE A 121 1.41 10.45 -5.96
CA ILE A 121 2.83 10.16 -6.22
C ILE A 121 3.12 10.16 -7.73
N LEU A 122 2.26 9.53 -8.53
CA LEU A 122 2.39 9.52 -9.99
C LEU A 122 2.32 10.93 -10.58
N VAL A 123 1.35 11.74 -10.15
CA VAL A 123 1.23 13.13 -10.62
C VAL A 123 2.48 13.92 -10.26
N ILE A 124 2.95 13.86 -9.01
CA ILE A 124 4.18 14.50 -8.56
C ILE A 124 5.39 14.01 -9.36
N SER A 125 5.41 12.74 -9.77
CA SER A 125 6.48 12.17 -10.58
C SER A 125 6.50 12.62 -12.02
N VAL A 126 5.36 13.06 -12.54
CA VAL A 126 5.25 13.58 -13.91
C VAL A 126 5.50 15.09 -13.90
N THR A 127 5.00 15.82 -12.90
CA THR A 127 5.12 17.29 -12.83
C THR A 127 6.42 17.78 -12.23
N GLY A 128 7.10 16.95 -11.44
CA GLY A 128 8.38 17.29 -10.81
C GLY A 128 9.62 16.86 -11.61
N GLN A 129 9.45 16.54 -12.90
CA GLN A 129 10.55 16.38 -13.87
C GLN A 129 10.94 17.72 -14.48
#